data_AF-A0A0M2HST2-F1
#
_entry.id   AF-A0A0M2HST2-F1
#
_cell.length_a   1.000
_cell.length_b   1.000
_cell.length_c   1.000
_cell.angle_alpha   90.00
_cell.angle_beta   90.00
_cell.angle_gamma   90.00
#
_symmetry.space_group_name_H-M   'P 1'
#
loop_
_entity.id
_entity.type
_entity.pdbx_description
1 polymer ?
#
loop_
_entity_poly.entity_id
_entity_poly.type
_entity_poly.pdbx_seq_one_letter_code
_entity_poly.pdbx_strand_id
1 'polypeptide(L)' 'MLHADDSNETPDGDIDMTREEKRRDQLTAAPDAVDADAAPRIAVSEHDGVTRIDIAPDAPVRPGPGPGAPGANGE' A
#
# COMPACT_ATOMS: atom_id res chain seq x y z
N MET A 1 -11.89 -22.42 16.53
CA MET A 1 -11.66 -20.96 16.44
C MET A 1 -10.87 -20.75 15.14
N LEU A 2 -11.57 -20.33 14.07
CA LEU A 2 -10.98 -20.18 12.73
C LEU A 2 -9.98 -19.02 12.76
N HIS A 3 -8.69 -19.33 12.62
CA HIS A 3 -7.68 -18.34 12.25
C HIS A 3 -7.81 -18.15 10.74
N ALA A 4 -8.15 -16.93 10.31
CA ALA A 4 -8.18 -16.58 8.90
C ALA A 4 -6.76 -16.70 8.32
N ASP A 5 -6.73 -17.31 7.14
CA ASP A 5 -5.61 -17.59 6.27
C ASP A 5 -4.95 -16.28 5.79
N ASP A 6 -3.89 -15.82 6.47
CA ASP A 6 -2.98 -14.77 5.99
C ASP A 6 -1.86 -15.45 5.18
N SER A 7 -2.22 -16.04 4.04
CA SER A 7 -1.28 -16.68 3.12
C SER A 7 -0.48 -15.62 2.35
N ASN A 8 0.50 -14.99 3.00
CA ASN A 8 1.60 -14.29 2.33
C ASN A 8 2.91 -14.44 3.13
N GLU A 9 3.33 -15.68 3.36
CA GLU A 9 4.62 -15.99 3.99
C GLU A 9 5.62 -16.45 2.91
N THR A 10 6.65 -15.64 2.66
CA THR A 10 7.85 -16.00 1.89
C THR A 10 9.06 -15.90 2.85
N PRO A 11 10.06 -16.80 2.78
CA PRO A 11 10.82 -17.21 3.96
C PRO A 11 12.05 -16.34 4.27
N ASP A 12 12.29 -16.20 5.59
CA ASP A 12 13.55 -16.05 6.31
C ASP A 12 14.56 -14.95 5.91
N GLY A 13 14.38 -13.79 6.56
CA GLY A 13 15.41 -12.80 6.83
C GLY A 13 14.90 -11.90 7.95
N ASP A 14 15.41 -12.08 9.16
CA ASP A 14 15.07 -11.33 10.39
C ASP A 14 13.69 -11.63 11.00
N ILE A 15 13.71 -12.62 11.88
CA ILE A 15 12.59 -13.07 12.75
C ILE A 15 12.16 -12.02 13.80
N ASP A 16 12.78 -10.84 13.81
CA ASP A 16 12.59 -9.78 14.83
C ASP A 16 11.86 -8.53 14.29
N MET A 17 11.61 -8.43 12.98
CA MET A 17 10.90 -7.27 12.40
C MET A 17 9.41 -7.50 12.24
N THR A 18 8.61 -6.52 12.67
CA THR A 18 7.17 -6.45 12.42
C THR A 18 6.87 -6.29 10.92
N ARG A 19 5.63 -6.60 10.49
CA ARG A 19 5.21 -6.40 9.09
C ARG A 19 5.41 -4.96 8.61
N GLU A 20 5.17 -3.99 9.51
CA GLU A 20 5.34 -2.57 9.19
C GLU A 20 6.82 -2.21 8.97
N GLU A 21 7.72 -2.76 9.78
CA GLU A 21 9.15 -2.56 9.62
C GLU A 21 9.68 -3.19 8.33
N LYS A 22 9.23 -4.41 8.00
CA LYS A 22 9.57 -5.07 6.72
C LYS A 22 9.07 -4.29 5.50
N ARG A 23 7.84 -3.77 5.58
CA ARG A 23 7.26 -2.93 4.53
C ARG A 23 8.05 -1.64 4.36
N ARG A 24 8.39 -0.96 5.46
CA ARG A 24 9.20 0.26 5.44
C ARG A 24 10.55 -0.02 4.79
N ASP A 25 11.27 -1.02 5.27
CA ASP A 25 12.59 -1.41 4.77
C ASP A 25 12.56 -1.69 3.25
N GLN A 26 11.58 -2.48 2.81
CA GLN A 26 11.37 -2.76 1.39
C GLN A 26 11.17 -1.50 0.54
N LEU A 27 10.42 -0.51 1.05
CA LEU A 27 10.13 0.73 0.33
C LEU A 27 11.29 1.74 0.37
N THR A 28 12.17 1.66 1.37
CA THR A 28 13.34 2.52 1.51
C THR A 28 14.63 1.91 0.95
N ALA A 29 14.59 0.66 0.46
CA ALA A 29 15.76 -0.04 -0.08
C ALA A 29 16.24 0.50 -1.45
N ALA A 30 15.41 1.26 -2.16
CA ALA A 30 15.76 1.82 -3.46
C ALA A 30 16.77 2.99 -3.32
N PRO A 31 17.68 3.17 -4.31
CA PRO A 31 18.53 4.35 -4.34
C PRO A 31 17.66 5.61 -4.43
N ASP A 32 18.07 6.65 -3.69
CA ASP A 32 17.36 7.93 -3.56
C ASP A 32 15.97 7.86 -2.89
N ALA A 33 15.58 6.71 -2.33
CA ALA A 33 14.35 6.59 -1.55
C ALA A 33 14.43 7.44 -0.27
N VAL A 34 13.29 8.04 0.09
CA VAL A 34 13.13 8.83 1.32
C VAL A 34 12.09 8.19 2.23
N ASP A 35 12.07 8.54 3.52
CA ASP A 35 11.08 8.01 4.47
C ASP A 35 9.63 8.25 4.03
N ALA A 36 9.38 9.33 3.28
CA ALA A 36 8.06 9.62 2.71
C ALA A 36 7.61 8.55 1.70
N ASP A 37 8.53 7.78 1.11
CA ASP A 37 8.18 6.67 0.22
C ASP A 37 7.60 5.48 0.97
N ALA A 38 7.90 5.34 2.26
CA ALA A 38 7.26 4.37 3.12
C ALA A 38 5.94 4.86 3.72
N ALA A 39 5.55 6.13 3.54
CA ALA A 39 4.31 6.64 4.10
C ALA A 39 3.07 5.93 3.50
N PRO A 40 2.01 5.66 4.30
CA PRO A 40 0.76 5.09 3.79
C PRO A 40 0.10 6.00 2.76
N ARG A 41 -0.10 5.51 1.53
CA ARG A 41 -0.75 6.27 0.44
C ARG A 41 -2.26 6.00 0.32
N ILE A 42 -2.78 5.05 1.09
CA ILE A 42 -4.17 4.59 1.05
C ILE A 42 -4.79 4.83 2.43
N ALA A 43 -5.92 5.52 2.44
CA ALA A 43 -6.76 5.68 3.62
C ALA A 43 -7.89 4.65 3.56
N VAL A 44 -7.98 3.82 4.59
CA VAL A 44 -9.09 2.87 4.77
C VAL A 44 -10.02 3.45 5.82
N SER A 45 -11.29 3.59 5.48
CA SER A 45 -12.33 4.07 6.39
C SER A 45 -13.56 3.18 6.30
N GLU A 46 -14.38 3.18 7.36
CA GLU A 46 -15.68 2.52 7.33
C GLU A 46 -16.78 3.58 7.27
N HIS A 47 -17.71 3.41 6.33
CA HIS A 47 -18.85 4.31 6.16
C HIS A 47 -20.08 3.50 5.75
N ASP A 48 -21.20 3.64 6.47
CA ASP A 48 -22.44 2.91 6.21
C ASP A 48 -22.30 1.38 6.13
N GLY A 49 -21.38 0.80 6.93
CA GLY A 49 -21.09 -0.63 6.88
C GLY A 49 -20.27 -1.06 5.65
N VAL A 50 -19.75 -0.11 4.87
CA VAL A 50 -18.88 -0.34 3.72
C VAL A 50 -17.46 0.10 4.04
N THR A 51 -16.50 -0.80 3.83
CA THR A 51 -15.08 -0.45 3.83
C THR A 51 -14.77 0.37 2.59
N ARG A 52 -14.47 1.65 2.78
CA ARG A 52 -14.02 2.57 1.74
C ARG A 52 -12.51 2.60 1.70
N ILE A 53 -11.98 2.55 0.49
CA ILE A 53 -10.55 2.66 0.20
C ILE A 53 -10.37 3.92 -0.64
N ASP A 54 -9.73 4.94 -0.06
CA ASP A 54 -9.48 6.22 -0.71
C ASP A 54 -7.96 6.46 -0.82
N ILE A 55 -7.53 7.25 -1.81
CA ILE A 55 -6.13 7.69 -1.91
C ILE A 55 -5.91 8.82 -0.89
N ALA A 56 -4.87 8.68 -0.07
CA ALA A 56 -4.51 9.66 0.93
C ALA A 56 -4.37 11.06 0.30
N PRO A 57 -4.84 12.13 0.96
CA PRO A 57 -4.90 13.47 0.39
C PRO A 57 -3.52 14.03 0.03
N ASP A 58 -2.51 13.63 0.79
CA ASP A 58 -1.09 13.98 0.70
C ASP A 58 -0.27 13.02 -0.18
N ALA A 59 -0.90 12.02 -0.82
CA ALA A 59 -0.20 11.11 -1.72
C ALA A 59 0.40 11.89 -2.91
N PRO A 60 1.71 11.72 -3.21
CA PRO A 60 2.40 12.50 -4.25
C PRO A 60 1.96 12.12 -5.67
N VAL A 61 1.40 10.93 -5.85
CA VAL A 61 0.90 10.40 -7.13
C VAL A 61 -0.49 9.83 -6.93
N ARG A 62 -1.33 9.95 -7.96
CA ARG A 62 -2.68 9.37 -8.00
C ARG A 62 -2.78 8.33 -9.10
N PRO A 63 -3.58 7.27 -8.94
CA PRO A 63 -3.88 6.35 -10.03
C PRO A 63 -4.41 7.11 -11.25
N GLY A 64 -3.99 6.69 -12.44
CA GLY A 64 -4.50 7.25 -13.69
C GLY A 64 -5.98 6.93 -13.91
N PRO A 65 -6.60 7.50 -14.97
CA PRO A 65 -7.98 7.19 -15.32
C PRO A 65 -8.16 5.68 -15.53
N GLY A 66 -9.21 5.11 -14.94
CA GLY A 66 -9.50 3.69 -15.05
C GLY A 66 -9.92 3.27 -16.47
N PRO A 67 -9.98 1.96 -16.76
CA PRO A 67 -10.39 1.46 -18.08
C PRO A 67 -11.72 2.08 -18.54
N GLY A 68 -11.75 2.62 -19.75
CA GLY A 68 -12.93 3.26 -20.35
C GLY A 68 -13.14 4.74 -19.95
N ALA A 69 -12.31 5.30 -19.07
CA ALA A 69 -12.33 6.73 -18.78
C ALA A 69 -11.55 7.53 -19.84
N PRO A 70 -11.95 8.78 -20.15
CA PRO A 70 -11.14 9.69 -20.95
C PRO A 70 -9.74 9.84 -20.34
N GLY A 71 -8.69 9.68 -21.15
CA GLY A 71 -7.30 9.72 -20.71
C GLY A 71 -6.72 8.39 -20.19
N ALA A 72 -7.49 7.29 -20.19
CA ALA A 72 -7.00 5.97 -19.76
C ALA A 72 -5.94 5.36 -20.70
N ASN A 73 -5.96 5.74 -21.99
CA ASN A 73 -5.08 5.18 -23.01
C ASN A 73 -3.81 6.01 -23.27
N GLY A 74 -3.49 6.98 -22.41
CA GLY A 74 -2.26 7.78 -22.46
C GLY A 74 -1.83 8.19 -23.86
N GLU A 75 -2.43 9.24 -24.42
CA GLU A 75 -1.88 9.94 -25.60
C GLU A 75 -0.74 10.89 -25.21
#